data_AF-A0A239SN77-F1
#
_entry.id   AF-A0A239SN77-F1
#
_cell.length_a   1.000
_cell.length_b   1.000
_cell.length_c   1.000
_cell.angle_alpha   90.00
_cell.angle_beta   90.00
_cell.angle_gamma   90.00
#
_symmetry.space_group_name_H-M   'P 1'
#
loop_
_entity.id
_entity.type
_entity.pdbx_description
1 polymer ?
#
loop_
_entity_poly.entity_id
_entity_poly.type
_entity_poly.pdbx_seq_one_letter_code
_entity_poly.pdbx_strand_id
1 'polypeptide(L)'
;MTKRALGLIEVRGYLGAVVAADAAVKAANVSLLNIETVKAGLNTVQLIGDVSAVRAAVDAAVEEVGDKPYYLASHVISRLDDQTNILFQSRQEELTQTTEAVTEPLVQEENETLVTAEEHPSDTVVEIADGAKEKTAYTREELEKLKVVQLRSIAYREEGIDLSKKEIKFANKRSLIEALIKITGKES
;
A
#
# COMPACT_ATOMS: atom_id res chain seq x y z
N MET A 1 -21.92 12.70 -9.21
CA MET A 1 -20.50 12.90 -9.61
C MET A 1 -20.49 13.39 -11.05
N THR A 2 -19.39 13.99 -11.52
CA THR A 2 -19.20 14.24 -12.96
C THR A 2 -19.28 12.91 -13.72
N LYS A 3 -20.04 12.85 -14.82
CA LYS A 3 -20.12 11.68 -15.70
C LYS A 3 -18.74 11.32 -16.23
N ARG A 4 -18.18 10.20 -15.76
CA ARG A 4 -16.85 9.69 -16.15
C ARG A 4 -16.99 8.36 -16.87
N ALA A 5 -16.03 8.05 -17.73
CA ALA A 5 -15.88 6.73 -18.29
C ALA A 5 -15.23 5.78 -17.26
N LEU A 6 -15.51 4.49 -17.40
CA LEU A 6 -14.91 3.42 -16.59
C LEU A 6 -14.16 2.45 -17.51
N GLY A 7 -12.89 2.22 -17.22
CA GLY A 7 -12.08 1.16 -17.81
C GLY A 7 -11.98 -0.01 -16.85
N LEU A 8 -12.11 -1.23 -17.37
CA LEU A 8 -12.05 -2.48 -16.62
C LEU A 8 -11.03 -3.40 -17.29
N ILE A 9 -10.10 -3.95 -16.51
CA ILE A 9 -9.15 -4.97 -16.97
C ILE A 9 -9.14 -6.08 -15.92
N GLU A 10 -9.61 -7.27 -16.30
CA GLU A 10 -9.69 -8.42 -15.42
C GLU A 10 -8.57 -9.42 -15.74
N VAL A 11 -7.88 -9.84 -14.68
CA VAL A 11 -6.74 -10.74 -14.73
C VAL A 11 -6.76 -11.71 -13.56
N ARG A 12 -6.00 -12.80 -13.67
CA ARG A 12 -5.77 -13.77 -12.61
C ARG A 12 -4.47 -13.45 -11.87
N GLY A 13 -4.57 -13.28 -10.56
CA GLY A 13 -3.46 -12.94 -9.68
C GLY A 13 -3.23 -11.44 -9.56
N TYR A 14 -2.83 -11.01 -8.37
CA TYR A 14 -2.64 -9.59 -8.06
C TYR A 14 -1.45 -8.98 -8.80
N LEU A 15 -0.39 -9.75 -9.05
CA LEU A 15 0.79 -9.29 -9.80
C LEU A 15 0.41 -8.82 -11.21
N GLY A 16 -0.40 -9.59 -11.94
CA GLY A 16 -0.87 -9.19 -13.27
C GLY A 16 -1.72 -7.92 -13.23
N ALA A 17 -2.48 -7.71 -12.15
CA ALA A 17 -3.29 -6.51 -11.96
C ALA A 17 -2.41 -5.28 -11.73
N VAL A 18 -1.31 -5.42 -10.97
CA VAL A 18 -0.31 -4.36 -10.80
C VAL A 18 0.32 -3.98 -12.12
N VAL A 19 0.73 -4.96 -12.94
CA VAL A 19 1.31 -4.71 -14.27
C VAL A 19 0.33 -3.99 -15.18
N ALA A 20 -0.92 -4.47 -15.27
CA ALA A 20 -1.95 -3.85 -16.08
C ALA A 20 -2.28 -2.41 -15.62
N ALA A 21 -2.37 -2.19 -14.30
CA ALA A 21 -2.61 -0.87 -13.73
C ALA A 21 -1.48 0.11 -14.04
N ASP A 22 -0.22 -0.31 -13.87
CA ASP A 22 0.97 0.50 -14.16
C ASP A 22 1.04 0.91 -15.64
N ALA A 23 0.81 -0.04 -16.56
CA ALA A 23 0.77 0.24 -18.00
C ALA A 23 -0.35 1.24 -18.35
N ALA A 24 -1.55 1.04 -17.79
CA ALA A 24 -2.70 1.91 -18.07
C ALA A 24 -2.49 3.36 -17.62
N VAL A 25 -2.05 3.59 -16.37
CA VAL A 25 -1.90 4.95 -15.82
C VAL A 25 -0.73 5.70 -16.42
N LYS A 26 0.27 5.01 -16.98
CA LYS A 26 1.36 5.63 -17.75
C LYS A 26 0.94 6.06 -19.15
N ALA A 27 -0.02 5.37 -19.75
CA ALA A 27 -0.40 5.57 -21.15
C ALA A 27 -1.31 6.78 -21.39
N ALA A 28 -2.15 7.14 -20.41
CA ALA A 28 -3.11 8.24 -20.57
C ALA A 28 -3.46 8.92 -19.23
N ASN A 29 -4.07 10.10 -19.31
CA ASN A 29 -4.55 10.84 -18.15
C ASN A 29 -5.82 10.19 -17.56
N VAL A 30 -5.62 9.12 -16.78
CA VAL A 30 -6.66 8.39 -16.05
C VAL A 30 -6.27 8.26 -14.58
N SER A 31 -7.25 8.01 -13.72
CA SER A 31 -7.00 7.67 -12.32
C SER A 31 -7.36 6.22 -12.05
N LEU A 32 -6.48 5.51 -11.33
CA LEU A 32 -6.79 4.20 -10.78
C LEU A 32 -7.82 4.37 -9.65
N LEU A 33 -9.03 3.87 -9.88
CA LEU A 33 -10.12 3.93 -8.92
C LEU A 33 -9.95 2.86 -7.84
N ASN A 34 -9.73 1.61 -8.27
CA ASN A 34 -9.61 0.45 -7.40
C ASN A 34 -8.99 -0.74 -8.14
N ILE A 35 -8.51 -1.72 -7.39
CA ILE A 35 -8.36 -3.09 -7.87
C ILE A 35 -9.31 -3.94 -7.03
N GLU A 36 -10.38 -4.41 -7.66
CA GLU A 36 -11.37 -5.26 -7.00
C GLU A 36 -10.92 -6.71 -7.07
N THR A 37 -10.61 -7.30 -5.91
CA THR A 37 -10.23 -8.72 -5.82
C THR A 37 -11.44 -9.54 -5.40
N VAL A 38 -11.84 -10.49 -6.25
CA VAL A 38 -12.87 -11.48 -5.91
C VAL A 38 -12.26 -12.87 -5.69
N LYS A 39 -13.10 -13.88 -5.46
CA LYS A 39 -12.66 -15.25 -5.19
C LYS A 39 -11.85 -15.83 -6.37
N ALA A 40 -11.12 -16.90 -6.09
CA ALA A 40 -10.28 -17.61 -7.07
C ALA A 40 -9.15 -16.75 -7.67
N GLY A 41 -8.76 -15.66 -6.99
CA GLY A 41 -7.65 -14.81 -7.41
C GLY A 41 -7.94 -13.95 -8.64
N LEU A 42 -9.21 -13.69 -8.95
CA LEU A 42 -9.58 -12.75 -10.00
C LEU A 42 -9.45 -11.31 -9.47
N ASN A 43 -8.81 -10.47 -10.25
CA ASN A 43 -8.55 -9.08 -9.92
C ASN A 43 -8.97 -8.20 -11.09
N THR A 44 -9.81 -7.21 -10.82
CA THR A 44 -10.29 -6.26 -11.82
C THR A 44 -9.75 -4.88 -11.51
N VAL A 45 -8.87 -4.39 -12.38
CA VAL A 45 -8.36 -3.02 -12.37
C VAL A 45 -9.45 -2.10 -12.89
N GLN A 46 -9.74 -1.04 -12.14
CA GLN A 46 -10.80 -0.08 -12.45
C GLN A 46 -10.19 1.31 -12.66
N LEU A 47 -10.42 1.91 -13.82
CA LEU A 47 -9.84 3.19 -14.22
C LEU A 47 -10.95 4.20 -14.51
N ILE A 48 -10.76 5.46 -14.11
CA ILE A 48 -11.72 6.54 -14.41
C ILE A 48 -11.04 7.70 -15.14
N GLY A 49 -11.77 8.35 -16.02
CA GLY A 49 -11.30 9.51 -16.78
C GLY A 49 -12.26 9.90 -17.89
N ASP A 50 -11.76 10.69 -18.84
CA ASP A 50 -12.45 10.95 -20.11
C ASP A 50 -12.48 9.69 -20.98
N VAL A 51 -13.51 9.56 -21.82
CA VAL A 51 -13.74 8.35 -22.64
C VAL A 51 -12.52 7.98 -23.48
N SER A 52 -11.90 8.96 -24.14
CA SER A 52 -10.72 8.74 -24.99
C SER A 52 -9.51 8.32 -24.16
N ALA A 53 -9.27 8.97 -23.01
CA ALA A 53 -8.16 8.63 -22.11
C ALA A 53 -8.32 7.21 -21.53
N VAL A 54 -9.52 6.86 -21.07
CA VAL A 54 -9.82 5.51 -20.57
C VAL A 54 -9.63 4.45 -21.64
N ARG A 55 -10.06 4.71 -22.88
CA ARG A 55 -9.86 3.76 -23.98
C ARG A 55 -8.38 3.56 -24.29
N ALA A 56 -7.62 4.64 -24.41
CA ALA A 56 -6.17 4.58 -24.63
C ALA A 56 -5.45 3.83 -23.49
N ALA A 57 -5.83 4.08 -22.22
CA ALA A 57 -5.26 3.40 -21.07
C ALA A 57 -5.55 1.89 -21.09
N VAL A 58 -6.79 1.50 -21.39
CA VAL A 58 -7.16 0.08 -21.47
C VAL A 58 -6.46 -0.61 -22.63
N ASP A 59 -6.42 0.00 -23.81
CA ASP A 59 -5.77 -0.56 -25.00
C ASP A 59 -4.25 -0.79 -24.74
N ALA A 60 -3.56 0.17 -24.11
CA ALA A 60 -2.14 0.04 -23.77
C ALA A 60 -1.88 -1.05 -22.72
N ALA A 61 -2.75 -1.18 -21.71
CA ALA A 61 -2.62 -2.27 -20.75
C ALA A 61 -2.86 -3.64 -21.39
N VAL A 62 -3.84 -3.74 -22.30
CA VAL A 62 -4.12 -4.96 -23.07
C VAL A 62 -2.96 -5.30 -24.02
N GLU A 63 -2.26 -4.32 -24.56
CA GLU A 63 -1.03 -4.56 -25.33
C GLU A 63 0.05 -5.23 -24.46
N GLU A 64 0.21 -4.79 -23.21
CA GLU A 64 1.20 -5.34 -22.27
C GLU A 64 0.83 -6.73 -21.73
N VAL A 65 -0.45 -6.96 -21.39
CA VAL A 65 -0.88 -8.19 -20.71
C VAL A 65 -1.69 -9.16 -21.57
N GLY A 66 -2.15 -8.75 -22.75
CA GLY A 66 -3.17 -9.48 -23.52
C GLY A 66 -2.73 -10.83 -24.09
N ASP A 67 -1.44 -11.05 -24.27
CA ASP A 67 -0.83 -12.33 -24.67
C ASP A 67 -0.51 -13.25 -23.47
N LYS A 68 -0.67 -12.75 -22.25
CA LYS A 68 -0.27 -13.46 -21.03
C LYS A 68 -1.37 -14.42 -20.58
N PRO A 69 -1.02 -15.60 -20.04
CA PRO A 69 -2.00 -16.62 -19.63
C PRO A 69 -2.88 -16.21 -18.44
N TYR A 70 -2.52 -15.11 -17.76
CA TYR A 70 -3.30 -14.56 -16.66
C TYR A 70 -4.29 -13.47 -17.09
N TYR A 71 -4.25 -12.98 -18.33
CA TYR A 71 -5.25 -12.03 -18.83
C TYR A 71 -6.58 -12.74 -19.09
N LEU A 72 -7.69 -12.07 -18.78
CA LEU A 72 -9.03 -12.63 -18.94
C LEU A 72 -9.90 -11.78 -19.86
N ALA A 73 -10.10 -10.50 -19.51
CA ALA A 73 -10.97 -9.62 -20.28
C ALA A 73 -10.66 -8.15 -20.02
N SER A 74 -11.13 -7.29 -20.91
CA SER A 74 -11.14 -5.84 -20.72
C SER A 74 -12.41 -5.22 -21.30
N HIS A 75 -12.83 -4.08 -20.75
CA HIS A 75 -14.00 -3.36 -21.22
C HIS A 75 -13.93 -1.86 -20.91
N VAL A 76 -14.64 -1.06 -21.70
CA VAL A 76 -14.78 0.38 -21.47
C VAL A 76 -16.26 0.75 -21.49
N ILE A 77 -16.71 1.38 -20.41
CA ILE A 77 -18.04 1.98 -20.30
C ILE A 77 -17.86 3.49 -20.46
N SER A 78 -18.21 4.03 -21.63
CA SER A 78 -18.00 5.45 -21.95
C SER A 78 -18.75 6.42 -21.03
N ARG A 79 -19.84 5.96 -20.40
CA ARG A 79 -20.64 6.78 -19.50
C ARG A 79 -21.31 5.88 -18.47
N LEU A 80 -20.84 5.95 -17.24
CA LEU A 80 -21.52 5.32 -16.12
C LEU A 80 -22.86 6.00 -15.84
N ASP A 81 -23.83 5.19 -15.41
CA ASP A 81 -25.05 5.70 -14.81
C ASP A 81 -24.79 6.11 -13.36
N ASP A 82 -25.38 7.20 -12.90
CA ASP A 82 -25.13 7.73 -11.56
C ASP A 82 -25.53 6.74 -10.45
N GLN A 83 -26.49 5.84 -10.70
CA GLN A 83 -26.88 4.79 -9.74
C GLN A 83 -25.77 3.77 -9.47
N THR A 84 -24.84 3.60 -10.41
CA THR A 84 -23.74 2.62 -10.27
C THR A 84 -22.61 3.08 -9.34
N ASN A 85 -22.60 4.36 -8.94
CA ASN A 85 -21.57 4.91 -8.05
C ASN A 85 -21.47 4.15 -6.70
N ILE A 86 -22.57 3.54 -6.26
CA ILE A 86 -22.61 2.72 -5.03
C ILE A 86 -21.61 1.55 -5.05
N LEU A 87 -21.21 1.09 -6.24
CA LEU A 87 -20.26 0.00 -6.41
C LEU A 87 -18.82 0.41 -6.06
N PHE A 88 -18.54 1.72 -6.00
CA PHE A 88 -17.18 2.27 -5.88
C PHE A 88 -16.97 3.15 -4.64
N GLN A 89 -18.02 3.40 -3.86
CA GLN A 89 -18.05 4.39 -2.78
C GLN A 89 -17.24 3.96 -1.54
N SER A 90 -17.09 2.66 -1.30
CA SER A 90 -16.63 2.08 -0.03
C SER A 90 -15.14 2.29 0.33
N ARG A 91 -14.37 3.03 -0.48
CA ARG A 91 -12.93 3.25 -0.26
C ARG A 91 -12.48 4.73 -0.28
N GLN A 92 -13.37 5.67 -0.57
CA GLN A 92 -12.98 7.10 -0.57
C GLN A 92 -12.83 7.70 0.83
N GLU A 93 -13.47 7.13 1.86
CA GLU A 93 -13.47 7.70 3.22
C GLU A 93 -12.12 7.55 3.95
N GLU A 94 -11.27 6.57 3.59
CA GLU A 94 -9.95 6.39 4.22
C GLU A 94 -8.90 7.42 3.76
N LEU A 95 -9.05 8.01 2.56
CA LEU A 95 -8.08 8.95 1.98
C LEU A 95 -8.27 10.39 2.45
N THR A 96 -9.51 10.79 2.79
CA THR A 96 -9.82 12.18 3.16
C THR A 96 -9.38 12.51 4.60
N GLN A 97 -9.28 11.51 5.49
CA GLN A 97 -8.97 11.74 6.90
C GLN A 97 -7.49 12.01 7.21
N THR A 98 -6.58 11.85 6.24
CA THR A 98 -5.12 12.06 6.46
C THR A 98 -4.64 13.46 6.03
N THR A 99 -5.40 14.17 5.19
CA THR A 99 -4.92 15.41 4.54
C THR A 99 -5.19 16.70 5.33
N GLU A 100 -6.09 16.69 6.32
CA GLU A 100 -6.48 17.92 7.05
C GLU A 100 -5.52 18.34 8.17
N ALA A 101 -4.48 17.56 8.49
CA ALA A 101 -3.64 17.80 9.68
C ALA A 101 -2.31 18.55 9.44
N VAL A 102 -2.01 19.02 8.22
CA VAL A 102 -0.67 19.60 7.89
C VAL A 102 -0.75 20.98 7.20
N THR A 103 -1.65 21.87 7.62
CA THR A 103 -1.58 23.28 7.20
C THR A 103 -1.27 24.21 8.38
N GLU A 104 0.03 24.28 8.72
CA GLU A 104 0.63 25.50 9.27
C GLU A 104 1.92 25.80 8.48
N PRO A 105 2.14 27.04 8.00
CA PRO A 105 3.29 27.39 7.18
C PRO A 105 4.47 27.85 8.05
N LEU A 106 5.60 27.15 7.99
CA LEU A 106 6.89 27.65 8.44
C LEU A 106 7.61 28.29 7.24
N VAL A 107 7.58 29.62 7.20
CA VAL A 107 8.41 30.44 6.31
C VAL A 107 9.77 30.61 6.98
N GLN A 108 10.84 30.12 6.37
CA GLN A 108 12.19 30.63 6.59
C GLN A 108 12.92 30.71 5.24
N GLU A 109 13.29 31.95 4.91
CA GLU A 109 14.18 32.33 3.82
C GLU A 109 15.60 31.84 4.13
N GLU A 110 16.27 31.19 3.18
CA GLU A 110 17.73 31.12 3.19
C GLU A 110 18.29 31.38 1.78
N ASN A 111 19.09 32.45 1.71
CA ASN A 111 19.94 32.87 0.61
C ASN A 111 21.00 31.81 0.30
N GLU A 112 21.13 31.41 -0.96
CA GLU A 112 22.33 30.72 -1.45
C GLU A 112 23.46 31.73 -1.69
N THR A 113 24.62 31.50 -1.08
CA THR A 113 25.89 32.06 -1.54
C THR A 113 26.96 30.98 -1.42
N LEU A 114 27.54 30.60 -2.56
CA LEU A 114 28.66 29.67 -2.70
C LEU A 114 30.00 30.35 -2.37
N VAL A 115 30.88 29.71 -1.57
CA VAL A 115 32.34 29.63 -1.86
C VAL A 115 33.08 28.55 -1.03
N THR A 116 33.55 27.52 -1.76
CA THR A 116 34.91 26.90 -1.85
C THR A 116 35.76 26.38 -0.66
N ALA A 117 36.33 25.18 -0.94
CA ALA A 117 37.68 24.64 -0.69
C ALA A 117 37.98 24.01 0.71
N GLU A 118 38.12 22.67 0.77
CA GLU A 118 39.38 21.84 0.92
C GLU A 118 39.89 21.81 2.39
N GLU A 119 40.19 20.70 3.10
CA GLU A 119 40.87 19.43 2.78
C GLU A 119 40.44 18.27 3.75
N HIS A 120 40.33 17.05 3.19
CA HIS A 120 40.83 15.69 3.56
C HIS A 120 41.45 15.33 4.95
N PRO A 121 41.76 14.03 5.26
CA PRO A 121 41.26 12.73 4.75
C PRO A 121 41.04 11.61 5.83
N SER A 122 40.29 10.56 5.51
CA SER A 122 40.73 9.17 5.73
C SER A 122 39.82 8.17 5.00
N ASP A 123 40.48 7.34 4.19
CA ASP A 123 40.09 6.09 3.52
C ASP A 123 39.25 5.10 4.37
N THR A 124 38.60 4.03 3.88
CA THR A 124 38.05 3.50 2.61
C THR A 124 37.42 2.14 3.01
N VAL A 125 36.52 1.58 2.18
CA VAL A 125 36.12 0.16 2.04
C VAL A 125 35.06 -0.44 3.02
N VAL A 126 33.84 -0.63 2.48
CA VAL A 126 32.97 -1.85 2.44
C VAL A 126 32.68 -2.63 3.74
N GLU A 127 31.40 -2.92 4.03
CA GLU A 127 30.85 -4.29 4.14
C GLU A 127 29.39 -4.37 4.62
N ILE A 128 28.77 -5.48 4.21
CA ILE A 128 27.43 -5.97 4.50
C ILE A 128 27.47 -6.60 5.91
N ALA A 129 26.68 -6.14 6.88
CA ALA A 129 26.35 -6.93 8.07
C ALA A 129 25.21 -6.31 8.91
N ASP A 130 24.16 -7.11 9.09
CA ASP A 130 23.58 -7.52 10.38
C ASP A 130 23.84 -6.65 11.64
N GLY A 131 22.75 -6.28 12.32
CA GLY A 131 22.69 -6.14 13.77
C GLY A 131 22.89 -4.76 14.43
N ALA A 132 21.77 -4.14 14.85
CA ALA A 132 21.67 -3.32 16.08
C ALA A 132 20.19 -3.23 16.49
N LYS A 133 19.67 -4.13 17.34
CA LYS A 133 19.51 -3.98 18.81
C LYS A 133 18.92 -2.64 19.25
N GLU A 134 17.58 -2.57 19.30
CA GLU A 134 16.87 -1.75 20.28
C GLU A 134 15.81 -2.60 21.00
N LYS A 135 15.98 -2.72 22.33
CA LYS A 135 15.02 -3.34 23.24
C LYS A 135 13.78 -2.44 23.36
N THR A 136 12.73 -2.70 22.60
CA THR A 136 11.42 -2.07 22.86
C THR A 136 10.60 -2.96 23.78
N ALA A 137 10.74 -2.76 25.09
CA ALA A 137 9.79 -3.28 26.06
C ALA A 137 8.48 -2.52 25.90
N TYR A 138 7.54 -3.05 25.10
CA TYR A 138 6.21 -2.49 24.95
C TYR A 138 5.40 -2.67 26.24
N THR A 139 4.71 -1.61 26.67
CA THR A 139 3.72 -1.65 27.75
C THR A 139 2.38 -2.21 27.23
N ARG A 140 1.52 -2.68 28.15
CA ARG A 140 0.18 -3.19 27.81
C ARG A 140 -0.65 -2.17 27.03
N GLU A 141 -0.62 -0.91 27.46
CA GLU A 141 -1.36 0.19 26.84
C GLU A 141 -0.90 0.47 25.40
N GLU A 142 0.39 0.33 25.13
CA GLU A 142 0.94 0.48 23.77
C GLU A 142 0.49 -0.66 22.86
N LEU A 143 0.52 -1.91 23.36
CA LEU A 143 0.07 -3.07 22.60
C LEU A 143 -1.45 -3.05 22.32
N GLU A 144 -2.25 -2.50 23.22
CA GLU A 144 -3.69 -2.36 23.02
C GLU A 144 -4.07 -1.37 21.92
N LYS A 145 -3.24 -0.35 21.66
CA LYS A 145 -3.46 0.62 20.58
C LYS A 145 -3.11 0.05 19.20
N LEU A 146 -2.33 -1.03 19.13
CA LEU A 146 -1.89 -1.62 17.86
C LEU A 146 -2.97 -2.49 17.18
N LYS A 147 -2.87 -2.59 15.85
CA LYS A 147 -3.67 -3.53 15.04
C LYS A 147 -3.10 -4.95 15.13
N VAL A 148 -3.95 -5.95 14.92
CA VAL A 148 -3.57 -7.38 15.00
C VAL A 148 -2.39 -7.72 14.07
N VAL A 149 -2.30 -7.08 12.90
CA VAL A 149 -1.20 -7.28 11.95
C VAL A 149 0.14 -6.82 12.53
N GLN A 150 0.15 -5.67 13.21
CA GLN A 150 1.35 -5.13 13.87
C GLN A 150 1.75 -6.01 15.05
N LEU A 151 0.79 -6.44 15.87
CA LEU A 151 1.02 -7.38 16.97
C LEU A 151 1.63 -8.70 16.48
N ARG A 152 1.17 -9.23 15.34
CA ARG A 152 1.76 -10.43 14.71
C ARG A 152 3.18 -10.18 14.21
N SER A 153 3.45 -9.00 13.63
CA SER A 153 4.80 -8.64 13.17
C SER A 153 5.80 -8.57 14.34
N ILE A 154 5.37 -8.00 15.47
CA ILE A 154 6.17 -7.96 16.70
C ILE A 154 6.35 -9.40 17.22
N ALA A 155 5.28 -10.18 17.32
CA ALA A 155 5.33 -11.57 17.76
C ALA A 155 6.25 -12.48 16.94
N TYR A 156 6.41 -12.23 15.63
CA TYR A 156 7.36 -12.99 14.79
C TYR A 156 8.82 -12.61 15.02
N ARG A 157 9.08 -11.45 15.64
CA ARG A 157 10.41 -10.88 15.85
C ARG A 157 10.96 -11.15 17.24
N GLU A 158 10.09 -11.34 18.23
CA GLU A 158 10.48 -11.65 19.60
C GLU A 158 10.95 -13.10 19.74
N GLU A 159 12.21 -13.29 20.16
CA GLU A 159 12.74 -14.60 20.51
C GLU A 159 12.24 -14.99 21.91
N GLY A 160 11.45 -16.07 22.01
CA GLY A 160 10.93 -16.58 23.29
C GLY A 160 9.42 -16.38 23.52
N ILE A 161 8.66 -16.04 22.47
CA ILE A 161 7.20 -16.03 22.57
C ILE A 161 6.63 -17.44 22.78
N ASP A 162 5.70 -17.55 23.73
CA ASP A 162 4.97 -18.78 24.07
C ASP A 162 3.83 -19.07 23.06
N LEU A 163 4.14 -18.93 21.77
CA LEU A 163 3.24 -19.19 20.64
C LEU A 163 4.05 -19.73 19.45
N SER A 164 3.61 -20.83 18.84
CA SER A 164 4.19 -21.30 17.57
C SER A 164 3.87 -20.35 16.40
N LYS A 165 4.63 -20.43 15.31
CA LYS A 165 4.38 -19.64 14.09
C LYS A 165 2.96 -19.80 13.53
N LYS A 166 2.36 -20.99 13.70
CA LYS A 166 0.98 -21.29 13.29
C LYS A 166 -0.02 -20.63 14.24
N GLU A 167 0.26 -20.61 15.53
CA GLU A 167 -0.60 -19.98 16.52
C GLU A 167 -0.58 -18.46 16.39
N ILE A 168 0.57 -17.83 16.14
CA ILE A 168 0.66 -16.39 15.85
C ILE A 168 -0.22 -16.00 14.66
N LYS A 169 -0.23 -16.82 13.59
CA LYS A 169 -1.02 -16.58 12.37
C LYS A 169 -2.53 -16.51 12.65
N PHE A 170 -3.04 -17.30 13.59
CA PHE A 170 -4.46 -17.43 13.89
C PHE A 170 -4.88 -16.82 15.24
N ALA A 171 -3.93 -16.36 16.06
CA ALA A 171 -4.21 -15.76 17.34
C ALA A 171 -5.06 -14.50 17.21
N ASN A 172 -5.97 -14.31 18.17
CA ASN A 172 -6.75 -13.10 18.33
C ASN A 172 -5.90 -12.01 19.01
N LYS A 173 -6.40 -10.76 18.99
CA LYS A 173 -5.70 -9.60 19.56
C LYS A 173 -5.30 -9.83 21.03
N ARG A 174 -6.19 -10.40 21.84
CA ARG A 174 -5.97 -10.62 23.27
C ARG A 174 -4.82 -11.60 23.54
N SER A 175 -4.82 -12.74 22.86
CA SER A 175 -3.79 -13.77 23.01
C SER A 175 -2.40 -13.29 22.58
N LEU A 176 -2.32 -12.43 21.54
CA LEU A 176 -1.05 -11.83 21.12
C LEU A 176 -0.49 -10.85 22.15
N ILE A 177 -1.36 -10.02 22.74
CA ILE A 177 -0.96 -9.05 23.77
C ILE A 177 -0.47 -9.78 25.02
N GLU A 178 -1.21 -10.79 25.50
CA GLU A 178 -0.81 -11.59 26.67
C GLU A 178 0.55 -12.27 26.46
N ALA A 179 0.78 -12.85 25.28
CA ALA A 179 2.05 -13.50 24.95
C ALA A 179 3.23 -12.51 24.85
N LEU A 180 3.00 -11.30 24.32
CA LEU A 180 4.03 -10.26 24.22
C LEU A 180 4.35 -9.62 25.58
N ILE A 181 3.37 -9.47 26.46
CA ILE A 181 3.59 -8.97 27.83
C ILE A 181 4.43 -9.96 28.64
N LYS A 182 4.16 -11.26 28.49
CA LYS A 182 4.90 -12.33 29.17
C LYS A 182 6.41 -12.31 28.87
N ILE A 183 6.80 -11.81 27.69
CA ILE A 183 8.21 -11.64 27.29
C ILE A 183 8.80 -10.32 27.84
N THR A 184 8.03 -9.23 27.80
CA THR A 184 8.51 -7.88 28.14
C THR A 184 8.62 -7.62 29.64
N GLY A 185 8.12 -8.52 30.49
CA GLY A 185 8.44 -8.56 31.93
C GLY A 185 7.89 -7.40 32.75
N LYS A 186 6.90 -6.65 32.27
CA LYS A 186 6.15 -5.65 33.05
C LYS A 186 4.73 -6.15 33.31
N GLU A 187 4.58 -6.99 34.32
CA GLU A 187 3.33 -7.09 35.07
C GLU A 187 3.39 -6.07 36.21
N SER A 188 2.81 -4.89 36.01
CA SER A 188 2.25 -3.98 37.04
C SER A 188 1.60 -2.80 36.34
#